data_AF-A0A1B6FVP0-F1
#
_entry.id   AF-A0A1B6FVP0-F1
#
_cell.length_a   1.000
_cell.length_b   1.000
_cell.length_c   1.000
_cell.angle_alpha   90.00
_cell.angle_beta   90.00
_cell.angle_gamma   90.00
#
_symmetry.space_group_name_H-M   'P 1'
#
loop_
_entity.id
_entity.type
_entity.pdbx_description
1 polymer ?
#
loop_
_entity_poly.entity_id
_entity_poly.type
_entity_poly.pdbx_seq_one_letter_code
_entity_poly.pdbx_strand_id
1 'polypeptide(L)'
;LPKKLAPLDVGKTDVHCTENMMYLRWQDKREVRMLSTMHTSDMIGIGKANWETGEEMKKPLSVVDYNKNMGAIDIGDMQLSFNCSARKSIKWYKKLFFHFLDVTVRNSYILHNEVQTRNRNMQLSDFRRELVRQILEHHCVMKIKVQGGRPSKGEIPLRLTQRHFLTPIPPTEKKLKPRRYCHVCSNSKLRPQKRKDTQYMCAECSVPLCVYPCMKDFHTLQQF
;
A
#
# COMPACT_ATOMS: atom_id res chain seq x y z
N LEU A 1 26.96 12.41 -37.01
CA LEU A 1 26.05 11.39 -37.57
C LEU A 1 25.39 11.95 -38.83
N PRO A 2 25.43 11.25 -39.97
CA PRO A 2 24.82 11.73 -41.21
C PRO A 2 23.30 11.89 -41.07
N LYS A 3 22.74 12.94 -41.69
CA LYS A 3 21.32 13.35 -41.53
C LYS A 3 20.31 12.36 -42.13
N LYS A 4 20.74 11.46 -43.03
CA LYS A 4 19.96 10.34 -43.56
C LYS A 4 20.88 9.14 -43.75
N LEU A 5 20.61 8.07 -43.02
CA LEU A 5 21.21 6.75 -43.24
C LEU A 5 20.31 5.96 -44.19
N ALA A 6 20.90 5.11 -45.04
CA ALA A 6 20.15 4.25 -45.94
C ALA A 6 19.21 3.31 -45.15
N PRO A 7 18.03 2.96 -45.68
CA PRO A 7 17.13 2.00 -45.03
C PRO A 7 17.83 0.63 -44.89
N LEU A 8 17.60 -0.03 -43.76
CA LEU A 8 18.10 -1.38 -43.45
C LEU A 8 17.03 -2.42 -43.79
N ASP A 9 17.46 -3.59 -44.27
CA ASP A 9 16.56 -4.74 -44.40
C ASP A 9 16.23 -5.30 -43.01
N VAL A 10 15.06 -5.94 -42.88
CA VAL A 10 14.63 -6.58 -41.62
C VAL A 10 15.67 -7.61 -41.17
N GLY A 11 16.04 -7.56 -39.90
CA GLY A 11 17.05 -8.41 -39.29
C GLY A 11 18.48 -7.90 -39.42
N LYS A 12 18.76 -6.92 -40.28
CA LYS A 12 20.11 -6.37 -40.45
C LYS A 12 20.47 -5.34 -39.38
N THR A 13 21.77 -5.25 -39.14
CA THR A 13 22.40 -4.32 -38.19
C THR A 13 23.44 -3.45 -38.89
N ASP A 14 23.51 -2.19 -38.50
CA ASP A 14 24.55 -1.23 -38.85
C ASP A 14 25.20 -0.75 -37.55
N VAL A 15 26.53 -0.86 -37.46
CA VAL A 15 27.28 -0.68 -36.23
C VAL A 15 28.40 0.31 -36.46
N HIS A 16 28.50 1.30 -35.58
CA HIS A 16 29.58 2.28 -35.56
C HIS A 16 30.20 2.26 -34.17
N CYS A 17 31.48 1.91 -34.08
CA CYS A 17 32.20 1.87 -32.81
C CYS A 17 33.22 3.00 -32.72
N THR A 18 33.29 3.61 -31.55
CA THR A 18 34.42 4.42 -31.08
C THR A 18 35.16 3.62 -30.00
N GLU A 19 36.27 4.14 -29.48
CA GLU A 19 37.06 3.45 -28.44
C GLU A 19 36.23 3.05 -27.20
N ASN A 20 35.26 3.89 -26.79
CA ASN A 20 34.52 3.71 -25.53
C ASN A 20 33.02 3.48 -25.71
N MET A 21 32.52 3.52 -26.95
CA MET A 21 31.08 3.56 -27.20
C MET A 21 30.74 2.99 -28.57
N MET A 22 29.73 2.13 -28.57
CA MET A 22 29.11 1.53 -29.74
C MET A 22 27.75 2.19 -29.99
N TYR A 23 27.54 2.60 -31.23
CA TYR A 23 26.24 2.87 -31.81
C TYR A 23 25.79 1.67 -32.64
N LEU A 24 24.63 1.14 -32.30
CA LEU A 24 24.01 0.03 -33.00
C LEU A 24 22.66 0.48 -33.54
N ARG A 25 22.44 0.23 -34.81
CA ARG A 25 21.17 0.41 -35.49
C ARG A 25 20.69 -0.95 -35.98
N TRP A 26 19.52 -1.37 -35.53
CA TRP A 26 18.95 -2.68 -35.85
C TRP A 26 17.54 -2.51 -36.41
N GLN A 27 17.25 -3.20 -37.51
CA GLN A 27 15.93 -3.16 -38.13
C GLN A 27 15.10 -4.39 -37.72
N ASP A 28 14.03 -4.14 -36.97
CA ASP A 28 12.97 -5.13 -36.72
C ASP A 28 11.72 -4.73 -37.56
N LYS A 29 10.50 -4.85 -37.00
CA LYS A 29 9.30 -4.19 -37.55
C LYS A 29 9.45 -2.67 -37.62
N ARG A 30 10.26 -2.12 -36.72
CA ARG A 30 10.68 -0.71 -36.69
C ARG A 30 12.17 -0.65 -36.39
N GLU A 31 12.77 0.45 -36.80
CA GLU A 31 14.18 0.71 -36.52
C GLU A 31 14.40 0.94 -35.02
N VAL A 32 15.38 0.24 -34.45
CA VAL A 32 15.85 0.40 -33.08
C VAL A 32 17.27 0.95 -33.13
N ARG A 33 17.53 1.99 -32.34
CA ARG A 33 18.86 2.61 -32.20
C ARG A 33 19.31 2.51 -30.76
N MET A 34 20.50 1.96 -30.56
CA MET A 34 21.10 1.73 -29.25
C MET A 34 22.45 2.42 -29.18
N LEU A 35 22.73 2.99 -28.01
CA LEU A 35 24.05 3.46 -27.62
C LEU A 35 24.49 2.65 -26.41
N SER A 36 25.71 2.15 -26.44
CA SER A 36 26.23 1.27 -25.40
C SER A 36 27.73 1.46 -25.22
N THR A 37 28.18 1.44 -23.97
CA THR A 37 29.61 1.48 -23.60
C THR A 37 30.16 0.12 -23.19
N MET A 38 29.31 -0.90 -23.02
CA MET A 38 29.70 -2.23 -22.50
C MET A 38 29.50 -3.37 -23.50
N HIS A 39 28.47 -3.29 -24.34
CA HIS A 39 28.10 -4.38 -25.23
C HIS A 39 28.90 -4.34 -26.55
N THR A 40 29.14 -5.53 -27.10
CA THR A 40 29.64 -5.78 -28.44
C THR A 40 28.50 -5.78 -29.48
N SER A 41 28.84 -5.87 -30.76
CA SER A 41 27.90 -5.98 -31.87
C SER A 41 27.27 -7.36 -32.04
N ASP A 42 27.39 -8.23 -31.04
CA ASP A 42 27.02 -9.63 -31.16
C ASP A 42 25.50 -9.81 -31.25
N MET A 43 25.09 -10.72 -32.12
CA MET A 43 23.71 -11.14 -32.33
C MET A 43 23.49 -12.48 -31.64
N ILE A 44 22.57 -12.51 -30.68
CA ILE A 44 22.25 -13.72 -29.91
C ILE A 44 20.89 -14.30 -30.34
N GLY A 45 20.83 -15.63 -30.42
CA GLY A 45 19.58 -16.37 -30.59
C GLY A 45 18.74 -16.28 -29.32
N ILE A 46 17.42 -16.10 -29.46
CA ILE A 46 16.50 -15.95 -28.32
C ILE A 46 15.80 -17.30 -28.01
N GLY A 47 16.16 -18.39 -28.71
CA GLY A 47 15.46 -19.68 -28.58
C GLY A 47 13.99 -19.61 -29.02
N LYS A 48 13.62 -18.61 -29.83
CA LYS A 48 12.30 -18.46 -30.45
C LYS A 48 12.46 -18.54 -31.95
N ALA A 49 11.68 -19.40 -32.60
CA ALA A 49 11.63 -19.46 -34.06
C ALA A 49 10.67 -18.40 -34.60
N ASN A 50 11.01 -17.81 -35.74
CA ASN A 50 10.08 -17.00 -36.50
C ASN A 50 8.94 -17.90 -37.01
N TRP A 51 7.69 -17.47 -36.82
CA TRP A 51 6.52 -18.25 -37.19
C TRP A 51 6.35 -18.40 -38.71
N GLU A 52 6.88 -17.45 -39.51
CA GLU A 52 6.84 -17.49 -40.98
C GLU A 52 7.98 -18.33 -41.57
N THR A 53 9.22 -18.12 -41.10
CA THR A 53 10.41 -18.72 -41.72
C THR A 53 10.91 -19.97 -41.00
N GLY A 54 10.45 -20.24 -39.78
CA GLY A 54 10.95 -21.34 -38.94
C GLY A 54 12.38 -21.15 -38.41
N GLU A 55 13.07 -20.09 -38.83
CA GLU A 55 14.44 -19.79 -38.44
C GLU A 55 14.51 -19.21 -37.01
N GLU A 56 15.63 -19.45 -36.32
CA GLU A 56 15.85 -18.88 -35.00
C GLU A 56 15.95 -17.35 -35.07
N MET A 57 15.11 -16.67 -34.30
CA MET A 57 15.14 -15.21 -34.17
C MET A 57 16.40 -14.77 -33.44
N LYS A 58 17.19 -13.93 -34.09
CA LYS A 58 18.38 -13.29 -33.53
C LYS A 58 18.12 -11.84 -33.20
N LYS A 59 18.62 -11.39 -32.04
CA LYS A 59 18.60 -9.98 -31.64
C LYS A 59 19.98 -9.54 -31.17
N PRO A 60 20.30 -8.25 -31.28
CA PRO A 60 21.52 -7.72 -30.70
C PRO A 60 21.53 -7.91 -29.19
N LEU A 61 22.68 -8.32 -28.63
CA LEU A 61 22.85 -8.52 -27.19
C LEU A 61 22.42 -7.30 -26.38
N SER A 62 22.83 -6.10 -26.83
CA SER A 62 22.46 -4.83 -26.19
C SER A 62 20.95 -4.59 -26.10
N VAL A 63 20.16 -5.03 -27.09
CA VAL A 63 18.69 -4.91 -27.08
C VAL A 63 18.07 -5.91 -26.12
N VAL A 64 18.62 -7.12 -26.03
CA VAL A 64 18.15 -8.14 -25.10
C VAL A 64 18.39 -7.71 -23.67
N ASP A 65 19.61 -7.26 -23.35
CA ASP A 65 19.96 -6.78 -22.01
C ASP A 65 19.19 -5.52 -21.63
N TYR A 66 19.00 -4.59 -22.57
CA TYR A 66 18.14 -3.43 -22.35
C TYR A 66 16.72 -3.84 -21.96
N ASN A 67 16.08 -4.72 -22.73
CA ASN A 67 14.71 -5.16 -22.46
C ASN A 67 14.61 -5.93 -21.13
N LYS A 68 15.62 -6.73 -20.80
CA LYS A 68 15.69 -7.45 -19.52
C LYS A 68 15.70 -6.50 -18.33
N ASN A 69 16.46 -5.41 -18.42
CA ASN A 69 16.67 -4.47 -17.31
C ASN A 69 15.61 -3.37 -17.24
N MET A 70 15.13 -2.87 -18.39
CA MET A 70 14.12 -1.79 -18.41
C MET A 70 12.79 -2.20 -17.80
N GLY A 71 12.42 -3.48 -17.89
CA GLY A 71 11.17 -3.97 -17.31
C GLY A 71 11.05 -3.76 -15.80
N ALA A 72 12.18 -3.64 -15.07
CA ALA A 72 12.15 -3.42 -13.63
C ALA A 72 11.48 -2.09 -13.23
N ILE A 73 11.68 -1.03 -14.02
CA ILE A 73 11.09 0.30 -13.78
C ILE A 73 9.59 0.23 -14.06
N ASP A 74 9.20 -0.31 -15.20
CA ASP A 74 7.79 -0.45 -15.60
C ASP A 74 7.00 -1.30 -14.60
N ILE A 75 7.59 -2.39 -14.09
CA ILE A 75 6.97 -3.21 -13.05
C ILE A 75 6.79 -2.42 -11.76
N GLY A 76 7.76 -1.57 -11.39
CA GLY A 76 7.67 -0.68 -10.24
C GLY A 76 6.52 0.32 -10.38
N ASP A 77 6.45 1.00 -11.51
CA ASP A 77 5.40 1.99 -11.80
C ASP A 77 4.03 1.33 -11.88
N MET A 78 3.94 0.16 -12.51
CA MET A 78 2.73 -0.65 -12.54
C MET A 78 2.25 -0.97 -11.12
N GLN A 79 3.13 -1.50 -10.26
CA GLN A 79 2.80 -1.82 -8.87
C GLN A 79 2.32 -0.60 -8.09
N LEU A 80 2.95 0.57 -8.26
CA LEU A 80 2.56 1.82 -7.63
C LEU A 80 1.20 2.32 -8.13
N SER A 81 0.92 2.19 -9.43
CA SER A 81 -0.35 2.61 -10.01
C SER A 81 -1.56 1.86 -9.42
N PHE A 82 -1.47 0.54 -9.26
CA PHE A 82 -2.50 -0.29 -8.66
C PHE A 82 -2.70 -0.01 -7.17
N ASN A 83 -1.66 0.47 -6.50
CA ASN A 83 -1.59 0.67 -5.06
C ASN A 83 -1.63 2.15 -4.64
N CYS A 84 -2.03 3.05 -5.54
CA CYS A 84 -1.90 4.49 -5.34
C CYS A 84 -2.72 5.01 -4.15
N SER A 85 -2.05 5.66 -3.20
CA SER A 85 -2.68 6.33 -2.05
C SER A 85 -3.12 7.76 -2.36
N ALA A 86 -2.75 8.29 -3.54
CA ALA A 86 -3.06 9.66 -3.91
C ALA A 86 -4.57 9.92 -3.98
N ARG A 87 -5.00 11.03 -3.40
CA ARG A 87 -6.40 11.50 -3.44
C ARG A 87 -6.49 12.75 -4.29
N LYS A 88 -7.68 12.99 -4.87
CA LYS A 88 -7.96 14.26 -5.57
C LYS A 88 -7.71 15.42 -4.60
N SER A 89 -6.80 16.32 -4.98
CA SER A 89 -6.47 17.50 -4.20
C SER A 89 -6.04 18.64 -5.11
N ILE A 90 -6.44 19.86 -4.75
CA ILE A 90 -6.03 21.10 -5.44
C ILE A 90 -4.54 21.38 -5.20
N LYS A 91 -4.01 20.95 -4.04
CA LYS A 91 -2.64 21.25 -3.63
C LYS A 91 -1.66 20.19 -4.18
N TRP A 92 -0.84 20.58 -5.15
CA TRP A 92 0.08 19.67 -5.87
C TRP A 92 1.06 18.93 -4.97
N TYR A 93 1.58 19.57 -3.90
CA TYR A 93 2.55 18.96 -2.99
C TYR A 93 1.99 17.73 -2.26
N LYS A 94 0.66 17.65 -2.08
CA LYS A 94 0.02 16.46 -1.49
C LYS A 94 0.16 15.24 -2.39
N LYS A 95 0.09 15.43 -3.72
CA LYS A 95 0.30 14.36 -4.70
C LYS A 95 1.73 13.83 -4.59
N LEU A 96 2.71 14.73 -4.47
CA LEU A 96 4.11 14.35 -4.28
C LEU A 96 4.33 13.58 -2.97
N PHE A 97 3.74 14.05 -1.86
CA PHE A 97 3.80 13.36 -0.58
C PHE A 97 3.24 11.93 -0.65
N PHE A 98 2.04 11.75 -1.23
CA PHE A 98 1.45 10.41 -1.35
C PHE A 98 2.27 9.49 -2.26
N HIS A 99 2.85 10.03 -3.33
CA HIS A 99 3.75 9.26 -4.19
C HIS A 99 4.99 8.78 -3.42
N PHE A 100 5.65 9.65 -2.65
CA PHE A 100 6.78 9.26 -1.81
C PHE A 100 6.39 8.23 -0.74
N LEU A 101 5.19 8.37 -0.16
CA LEU A 101 4.67 7.39 0.79
C LEU A 101 4.52 6.02 0.14
N ASP A 102 3.91 5.94 -1.06
CA ASP A 102 3.73 4.68 -1.78
C ASP A 102 5.08 4.04 -2.17
N VAL A 103 6.03 4.84 -2.64
CA VAL A 103 7.40 4.39 -2.95
C VAL A 103 8.09 3.85 -1.69
N THR A 104 7.97 4.55 -0.56
CA THR A 104 8.56 4.11 0.72
C THR A 104 7.97 2.79 1.19
N VAL A 105 6.65 2.63 1.09
CA VAL A 105 5.95 1.37 1.43
C VAL A 105 6.40 0.24 0.51
N ARG A 106 6.56 0.49 -0.79
CA ARG A 106 7.09 -0.51 -1.73
C ARG A 106 8.53 -0.91 -1.39
N ASN A 107 9.40 0.05 -1.07
CA ASN A 107 10.79 -0.22 -0.74
C ASN A 107 10.93 -0.98 0.58
N SER A 108 10.14 -0.64 1.60
CA SER A 108 10.08 -1.41 2.85
C SER A 108 9.57 -2.84 2.66
N TYR A 109 8.62 -3.05 1.75
CA TYR A 109 8.19 -4.40 1.35
C TYR A 109 9.31 -5.21 0.68
N ILE A 110 10.09 -4.60 -0.23
CA ILE A 110 11.25 -5.25 -0.84
C ILE A 110 12.25 -5.67 0.23
N LEU A 111 12.62 -4.73 1.12
CA LEU A 111 13.54 -5.01 2.24
C LEU A 111 13.02 -6.13 3.16
N HIS A 112 11.72 -6.11 3.49
CA HIS A 112 11.10 -7.16 4.27
C HIS A 112 11.25 -8.53 3.60
N ASN A 113 11.01 -8.63 2.29
CA ASN A 113 11.13 -9.88 1.56
C ASN A 113 12.58 -10.38 1.41
N GLU A 114 13.55 -9.48 1.33
CA GLU A 114 14.97 -9.83 1.30
C GLU A 114 15.46 -10.38 2.66
N VAL A 115 15.04 -9.77 3.77
CA VAL A 115 15.45 -10.18 5.12
C VAL A 115 14.69 -11.41 5.62
N GLN A 116 13.41 -11.56 5.25
CA GLN A 116 12.54 -12.63 5.75
C GLN A 116 12.81 -13.96 5.01
N THR A 117 13.67 -14.81 5.58
CA THR A 117 14.03 -16.11 4.98
C THR A 117 12.97 -17.22 5.10
N ARG A 118 12.03 -17.10 6.06
CA ARG A 118 11.04 -18.16 6.37
C ARG A 118 9.68 -18.02 5.67
N ASN A 119 9.32 -16.84 5.18
CA ASN A 119 7.97 -16.59 4.64
C ASN A 119 8.03 -15.62 3.44
N ARG A 120 8.75 -16.04 2.39
CA ARG A 120 9.05 -15.25 1.18
C ARG A 120 7.83 -14.87 0.31
N ASN A 121 6.63 -15.32 0.68
CA ASN A 121 5.45 -15.24 -0.18
C ASN A 121 4.36 -14.30 0.36
N MET A 122 4.71 -13.32 1.20
CA MET A 122 3.76 -12.28 1.56
C MET A 122 3.49 -11.40 0.33
N GLN A 123 2.24 -11.25 -0.08
CA GLN A 123 1.89 -10.32 -1.15
C GLN A 123 1.96 -8.87 -0.65
N LEU A 124 2.25 -7.92 -1.55
CA LEU A 124 2.31 -6.49 -1.22
C LEU A 124 1.02 -5.98 -0.57
N SER A 125 -0.15 -6.47 -0.99
CA SER A 125 -1.44 -6.13 -0.40
C SER A 125 -1.55 -6.53 1.07
N ASP A 126 -1.12 -7.74 1.40
CA ASP A 126 -1.13 -8.25 2.78
C ASP A 126 -0.14 -7.48 3.65
N PHE A 127 1.05 -7.18 3.11
CA PHE A 127 2.05 -6.36 3.79
C PHE A 127 1.50 -4.98 4.15
N ARG A 128 0.81 -4.33 3.21
CA ARG A 128 0.17 -3.02 3.45
C ARG A 128 -0.93 -3.10 4.50
N ARG A 129 -1.76 -4.15 4.46
CA ARG A 129 -2.83 -4.35 5.45
C ARG A 129 -2.25 -4.49 6.86
N GLU A 130 -1.19 -5.26 6.99
CA GLU A 130 -0.49 -5.49 8.25
C GLU A 130 0.21 -4.22 8.75
N LEU A 131 0.86 -3.47 7.86
CA LEU A 131 1.44 -2.16 8.18
C LEU A 131 0.38 -1.19 8.72
N VAL A 132 -0.79 -1.12 8.08
CA VAL A 132 -1.91 -0.28 8.54
C VAL A 132 -2.40 -0.74 9.92
N ARG A 133 -2.53 -2.06 10.13
CA ARG A 133 -2.92 -2.62 11.43
C ARG A 133 -1.96 -2.17 12.54
N GLN A 134 -0.66 -2.30 12.31
CA GLN A 134 0.37 -1.92 13.29
C GLN A 134 0.38 -0.41 13.60
N ILE A 135 0.24 0.43 12.56
CA ILE A 135 0.13 1.89 12.74
C ILE A 135 -1.11 2.24 13.57
N LEU A 136 -2.25 1.60 13.30
CA LEU A 136 -3.48 1.82 14.07
C LEU A 136 -3.34 1.38 15.51
N GLU A 137 -2.76 0.21 15.77
CA GLU A 137 -2.53 -0.27 17.14
C GLU A 137 -1.61 0.67 17.92
N HIS A 138 -0.53 1.15 17.30
CA HIS A 138 0.41 2.04 17.97
C HIS A 138 -0.19 3.43 18.27
N HIS A 139 -0.93 4.02 17.32
CA HIS A 139 -1.39 5.40 17.44
C HIS A 139 -2.84 5.58 17.91
N CYS A 140 -3.72 4.57 17.74
CA CYS A 140 -5.13 4.69 18.13
C CYS A 140 -5.32 4.41 19.63
N VAL A 141 -4.52 3.51 20.23
CA VAL A 141 -4.52 3.27 21.69
C VAL A 141 -4.09 4.53 22.46
N MET A 142 -3.23 5.37 21.86
CA MET A 142 -2.74 6.62 22.49
C MET A 142 -3.78 7.75 22.50
N LYS A 143 -4.73 7.78 21.55
CA LYS A 143 -5.75 8.85 21.47
C LYS A 143 -6.91 8.69 22.45
N ILE A 144 -7.08 7.54 23.08
CA ILE A 144 -8.09 7.32 24.12
C ILE A 144 -7.76 8.09 25.41
N LYS A 145 -6.52 8.62 25.54
CA LYS A 145 -6.07 9.34 26.75
C LYS A 145 -6.31 10.85 26.77
N VAL A 146 -6.92 11.48 25.77
CA VAL A 146 -7.15 12.94 25.83
C VAL A 146 -8.50 13.25 26.46
N GLN A 147 -8.47 13.50 27.77
CA GLN A 147 -9.54 14.15 28.52
C GLN A 147 -9.83 15.54 27.92
N GLY A 148 -11.11 15.84 27.68
CA GLY A 148 -11.58 17.23 27.48
C GLY A 148 -11.79 17.69 26.04
N GLY A 149 -12.66 17.02 25.26
CA GLY A 149 -13.11 17.50 23.96
C GLY A 149 -14.54 17.09 23.63
N ARG A 150 -15.20 17.82 22.72
CA ARG A 150 -16.54 17.50 22.20
C ARG A 150 -16.50 16.09 21.59
N PRO A 151 -17.36 15.15 22.01
CA PRO A 151 -17.33 13.78 21.49
C PRO A 151 -17.53 13.79 19.97
N SER A 152 -16.66 13.11 19.24
CA SER A 152 -16.83 12.90 17.81
C SER A 152 -18.11 12.10 17.58
N LYS A 153 -18.96 12.52 16.64
CA LYS A 153 -20.14 11.75 16.19
C LYS A 153 -19.79 10.46 15.42
N GLY A 154 -18.51 10.13 15.30
CA GLY A 154 -18.04 8.93 14.59
C GLY A 154 -18.20 7.67 15.44
N GLU A 155 -18.63 6.58 14.81
CA GLU A 155 -18.63 5.25 15.42
C GLU A 155 -17.20 4.86 15.82
N ILE A 156 -17.04 4.31 17.03
CA ILE A 156 -15.75 3.79 17.50
C ILE A 156 -15.42 2.55 16.65
N PRO A 157 -14.36 2.57 15.80
CA PRO A 157 -14.13 1.53 14.78
C PRO A 157 -13.94 0.12 15.35
N LEU A 158 -13.52 0.02 16.62
CA LEU A 158 -13.19 -1.23 17.30
C LEU A 158 -14.30 -1.72 18.26
N ARG A 159 -15.43 -1.01 18.31
CA ARG A 159 -16.57 -1.32 19.20
C ARG A 159 -17.09 -2.74 19.03
N LEU A 160 -17.08 -3.26 17.81
CA LEU A 160 -17.69 -4.54 17.43
C LEU A 160 -16.68 -5.69 17.25
N THR A 161 -15.38 -5.40 17.27
CA THR A 161 -14.34 -6.37 16.89
C THR A 161 -13.41 -6.77 18.04
N GLN A 162 -13.22 -5.92 19.04
CA GLN A 162 -12.35 -6.22 20.18
C GLN A 162 -13.06 -6.90 21.36
N ARG A 163 -12.28 -7.49 22.27
CA ARG A 163 -12.80 -8.00 23.55
C ARG A 163 -12.99 -6.82 24.50
N HIS A 164 -14.24 -6.60 24.90
CA HIS A 164 -14.60 -5.47 25.76
C HIS A 164 -14.94 -5.97 27.15
N PHE A 165 -14.30 -5.39 28.17
CA PHE A 165 -14.56 -5.70 29.57
C PHE A 165 -15.00 -4.45 30.32
N LEU A 166 -15.97 -4.64 31.22
CA LEU A 166 -16.40 -3.57 32.10
C LEU A 166 -15.40 -3.40 33.24
N THR A 167 -15.08 -2.14 33.49
CA THR A 167 -14.27 -1.71 34.64
C THR A 167 -15.07 -0.67 35.43
N PRO A 168 -14.86 -0.56 36.75
CA PRO A 168 -15.44 0.53 37.52
C PRO A 168 -14.91 1.87 37.00
N ILE A 169 -15.76 2.90 36.98
CA ILE A 169 -15.37 4.25 36.57
C ILE A 169 -14.30 4.75 37.57
N PRO A 170 -13.15 5.29 37.09
CA PRO A 170 -12.07 5.70 37.96
C PRO A 170 -12.54 6.79 38.93
N PRO A 171 -12.08 6.77 40.20
CA PRO A 171 -12.45 7.75 41.21
C PRO A 171 -12.06 9.16 40.75
N THR A 172 -12.87 10.14 41.15
CA THR A 172 -12.59 11.57 40.93
C THR A 172 -12.29 12.20 42.28
N GLU A 173 -11.58 13.32 42.32
CA GLU A 173 -11.24 14.06 43.57
C GLU A 173 -12.46 14.27 44.50
N LYS A 174 -13.66 14.41 43.92
CA LYS A 174 -14.91 14.64 44.64
C LYS A 174 -15.67 13.37 45.04
N LYS A 175 -15.43 12.22 44.40
CA LYS A 175 -16.22 10.98 44.59
C LYS A 175 -15.37 9.73 44.35
N LEU A 176 -15.32 8.85 45.35
CA LEU A 176 -14.64 7.55 45.29
C LEU A 176 -15.32 6.54 44.33
N LYS A 177 -16.65 6.59 44.21
CA LYS A 177 -17.44 5.72 43.30
C LYS A 177 -18.35 6.56 42.41
N PRO A 178 -17.81 7.24 41.38
CA PRO A 178 -18.60 8.10 40.51
C PRO A 178 -19.61 7.28 39.70
N ARG A 179 -20.73 7.92 39.36
CA ARG A 179 -21.79 7.38 38.51
C ARG A 179 -21.93 8.25 37.28
N ARG A 180 -22.06 7.63 36.10
CA ARG A 180 -22.30 8.30 34.82
C ARG A 180 -23.53 7.70 34.14
N TYR A 181 -24.19 8.47 33.27
CA TYR A 181 -25.35 7.98 32.53
C TYR A 181 -24.92 6.89 31.53
N CYS A 182 -25.70 5.81 31.43
CA CYS A 182 -25.47 4.75 30.47
C CYS A 182 -25.78 5.24 29.06
N HIS A 183 -24.79 5.13 28.16
CA HIS A 183 -24.92 5.62 26.79
C HIS A 183 -26.04 4.92 26.01
N VAL A 184 -26.16 3.59 26.14
CA VAL A 184 -27.21 2.81 25.47
C VAL A 184 -28.59 3.16 26.01
N CYS A 185 -28.78 3.25 27.33
CA CYS A 185 -30.11 3.57 27.88
C CYS A 185 -30.60 4.95 27.44
N SER A 186 -29.69 5.92 27.28
CA SER A 186 -30.03 7.28 26.84
C SER A 186 -30.29 7.39 25.34
N ASN A 187 -29.62 6.57 24.51
CA ASN A 187 -29.64 6.72 23.05
C ASN A 187 -30.28 5.54 22.29
N SER A 188 -30.80 4.54 23.00
CA SER A 188 -31.39 3.34 22.39
C SER A 188 -32.55 3.71 21.46
N LYS A 189 -32.57 3.09 20.28
CA LYS A 189 -33.72 3.06 19.37
C LYS A 189 -34.53 1.78 19.50
N LEU A 190 -33.93 0.73 20.06
CA LEU A 190 -34.58 -0.57 20.26
C LEU A 190 -35.52 -0.58 21.47
N ARG A 191 -35.34 0.34 22.41
CA ARG A 191 -36.06 0.38 23.69
C ARG A 191 -36.37 1.83 24.09
N PRO A 192 -37.38 2.03 24.96
CA PRO A 192 -37.67 3.36 25.49
C PRO A 192 -36.44 3.98 26.13
N GLN A 193 -36.12 5.19 25.70
CA GLN A 193 -35.00 5.96 26.24
C GLN A 193 -35.26 6.23 27.72
N LYS A 194 -34.27 5.90 28.55
CA LYS A 194 -34.35 6.11 29.99
C LYS A 194 -33.03 6.59 30.53
N ARG A 195 -33.09 7.53 31.45
CA ARG A 195 -31.91 7.94 32.22
C ARG A 195 -31.60 6.86 33.26
N LYS A 196 -30.50 6.15 33.06
CA LYS A 196 -30.00 5.15 34.01
C LYS A 196 -28.52 5.39 34.26
N ASP A 197 -28.15 5.53 35.52
CA ASP A 197 -26.77 5.73 35.92
C ASP A 197 -26.07 4.38 36.16
N THR A 198 -24.78 4.33 35.83
CA THR A 198 -23.91 3.16 35.98
C THR A 198 -22.60 3.56 36.68
N GLN A 199 -22.04 2.62 37.43
CA GLN A 199 -20.71 2.71 38.03
C GLN A 199 -19.63 2.06 37.16
N TYR A 200 -20.02 1.49 36.03
CA TYR A 200 -19.16 0.72 35.14
C TYR A 200 -19.01 1.42 33.78
N MET A 201 -17.83 1.28 33.20
CA MET A 201 -17.51 1.71 31.85
C MET A 201 -16.68 0.65 31.13
N CYS A 202 -16.83 0.59 29.80
CA CYS A 202 -15.90 -0.18 28.99
C CYS A 202 -14.56 0.55 28.96
N ALA A 203 -13.47 -0.12 29.37
CA ALA A 203 -12.14 0.49 29.42
C ALA A 203 -11.64 0.90 28.03
N GLU A 204 -11.82 0.01 27.04
CA GLU A 204 -11.36 0.21 25.67
C GLU A 204 -12.14 1.31 24.93
N CYS A 205 -13.47 1.35 25.10
CA CYS A 205 -14.31 2.35 24.46
C CYS A 205 -14.44 3.65 25.28
N SER A 206 -14.06 3.63 26.56
CA SER A 206 -14.29 4.73 27.51
C SER A 206 -15.75 5.19 27.63
N VAL A 207 -16.71 4.28 27.36
CA VAL A 207 -18.16 4.55 27.39
C VAL A 207 -18.79 3.97 28.65
N PRO A 208 -19.59 4.73 29.42
CA PRO A 208 -20.35 4.20 30.54
C PRO A 208 -21.51 3.31 30.06
N LEU A 209 -21.56 2.08 30.55
CA LEU A 209 -22.54 1.06 30.15
C LEU A 209 -23.07 0.30 31.38
N CYS A 210 -24.32 -0.15 31.33
CA CYS A 210 -24.85 -1.10 32.31
C CYS A 210 -24.26 -2.50 32.09
N VAL A 211 -24.06 -3.26 33.17
CA VAL A 211 -23.53 -4.63 33.16
C VAL A 211 -24.29 -5.53 32.17
N TYR A 212 -25.61 -5.47 32.23
CA TYR A 212 -26.49 -6.15 31.29
C TYR A 212 -27.77 -5.32 31.11
N PRO A 213 -28.39 -5.30 29.91
CA PRO A 213 -27.93 -5.86 28.63
C PRO A 213 -27.10 -4.89 27.77
N CYS A 214 -26.96 -3.64 28.21
CA CYS A 214 -26.33 -2.56 27.43
C CYS A 214 -24.89 -2.85 26.98
N MET A 215 -24.10 -3.55 27.80
CA MET A 215 -22.75 -3.97 27.41
C MET A 215 -22.79 -4.87 26.16
N LYS A 216 -23.69 -5.85 26.14
CA LYS A 216 -23.85 -6.75 24.99
C LYS A 216 -24.31 -5.96 23.77
N ASP A 217 -25.41 -5.22 23.90
CA ASP A 217 -26.00 -4.48 22.79
C ASP A 217 -25.02 -3.47 22.17
N PHE A 218 -24.25 -2.76 23.00
CA PHE A 218 -23.24 -1.82 22.54
C PHE A 218 -22.03 -2.47 21.87
N HIS A 219 -21.75 -3.76 22.08
CA HIS A 219 -20.60 -4.42 21.47
C HIS A 219 -20.97 -5.45 20.39
N THR A 220 -22.26 -5.76 20.23
CA THR A 220 -22.72 -6.73 19.22
C THR A 220 -23.62 -6.14 18.14
N LEU A 221 -24.31 -5.01 18.38
CA LEU A 221 -25.28 -4.46 17.42
C LEU A 221 -24.75 -3.19 16.75
N GLN A 222 -24.85 -3.10 15.43
CA GLN A 222 -24.58 -1.85 14.70
C GLN A 222 -25.52 -0.72 15.16
N GLN A 223 -26.79 -1.04 15.42
CA GLN A 223 -27.79 -0.11 15.91
C GLN A 223 -28.42 -0.67 17.21
N PHE A 224 -28.49 0.15 18.26
CA PHE A 224 -29.00 -0.22 19.59
C PHE A 224 -30.04 0.77 20.10
#